data_AF-A0A423VAF5-F1
#
_entry.id   AF-A0A423VAF5-F1
#
_cell.length_a   1.000
_cell.length_b   1.000
_cell.length_c   1.000
_cell.angle_alpha   90.00
_cell.angle_beta   90.00
_cell.angle_gamma   90.00
#
_symmetry.space_group_name_H-M   'P 1'
#
loop_
_entity.id
_entity.type
_entity.pdbx_description
1 polymer ?
#
loop_
_entity_poly.entity_id
_entity_poly.type
_entity_poly.pdbx_seq_one_letter_code
_entity_poly.pdbx_strand_id
1 'polypeptide(L)'
;MVRPSRWIKPGTSSRKDVAGEEFITPRRGTFLAWADSVRDCPGKKFAQVEAVATIAALFKDWRVYPVTNPGESLEAAQKRVLDFIVEDTGMVLLVQLLHPERCPLVWRKR
;
A
#
# COMPACT_ATOMS: atom_id res chain seq x y z
N MET A 1 -1.45 11.24 -2.68
CA MET A 1 -2.69 10.52 -3.09
C MET A 1 -2.32 9.14 -3.64
N VAL A 2 -2.67 8.07 -2.93
CA VAL A 2 -2.47 6.68 -3.38
C VAL A 2 -3.51 6.36 -4.46
N ARG A 3 -3.06 5.91 -5.65
CA ARG A 3 -3.94 5.58 -6.79
C ARG A 3 -3.49 4.26 -7.44
N PRO A 4 -3.91 3.10 -6.92
CA PRO A 4 -3.45 1.78 -7.40
C PRO A 4 -3.78 1.54 -8.88
N SER A 5 -4.91 2.07 -9.37
CA SER A 5 -5.33 1.99 -10.78
C SER A 5 -4.32 2.60 -11.77
N ARG A 6 -3.30 3.34 -11.31
CA ARG A 6 -2.19 3.81 -12.14
C ARG A 6 -1.42 2.67 -12.82
N TRP A 7 -1.41 1.48 -12.22
CA TRP A 7 -0.62 0.32 -12.68
C TRP A 7 -1.47 -0.78 -13.34
N ILE A 8 -2.76 -0.51 -13.56
CA ILE A 8 -3.73 -1.47 -14.07
C ILE A 8 -4.30 -0.90 -15.38
N LYS A 9 -4.43 -1.74 -16.39
CA LYS A 9 -5.11 -1.42 -17.66
C LYS A 9 -6.22 -2.45 -17.92
N PRO A 10 -7.26 -2.09 -18.69
CA PRO A 10 -8.19 -3.09 -19.21
C PRO A 10 -7.41 -4.12 -20.03
N GLY A 11 -7.64 -5.39 -19.75
CA GLY A 11 -7.10 -6.49 -20.52
C GLY A 11 -7.83 -6.65 -21.85
N THR A 12 -7.39 -7.63 -22.64
CA THR A 12 -7.96 -7.92 -23.96
C THR A 12 -9.38 -8.51 -23.93
N SER A 13 -9.86 -8.97 -22.77
CA SER A 13 -11.19 -9.55 -22.61
C SER A 13 -12.26 -8.46 -22.43
N SER A 14 -13.48 -8.68 -22.94
CA SER A 14 -14.64 -7.79 -22.69
C SER A 14 -15.21 -7.89 -21.27
N ARG A 15 -14.55 -8.61 -20.35
CA ARG A 15 -15.00 -8.72 -18.96
C ARG A 15 -14.66 -7.44 -18.20
N LYS A 16 -15.59 -7.00 -17.36
CA LYS A 16 -15.46 -5.81 -16.50
C LYS A 16 -15.10 -6.17 -15.05
N ASP A 17 -14.73 -7.42 -14.79
CA ASP A 17 -14.30 -7.90 -13.47
C ASP A 17 -12.77 -7.91 -13.35
N VAL A 18 -12.25 -8.23 -12.16
CA VAL A 18 -10.80 -8.30 -11.88
C VAL A 18 -10.07 -9.25 -12.83
N ALA A 19 -10.74 -10.29 -13.33
CA ALA A 19 -10.17 -11.23 -14.29
C ALA A 19 -9.95 -10.62 -15.68
N GLY A 20 -10.63 -9.51 -15.99
CA GLY A 20 -10.43 -8.74 -17.22
C GLY A 20 -9.35 -7.67 -17.12
N GLU A 21 -8.66 -7.53 -15.98
CA GLU A 21 -7.61 -6.52 -15.78
C GLU A 21 -6.21 -7.06 -16.08
N GLU A 22 -5.33 -6.23 -16.65
CA GLU A 22 -3.92 -6.54 -16.88
C GLU A 22 -3.00 -5.55 -16.18
N PHE A 23 -1.86 -6.02 -15.67
CA PHE A 23 -0.83 -5.13 -15.13
C PHE A 23 -0.08 -4.40 -16.24
N ILE A 24 0.22 -3.13 -16.00
CA ILE A 24 1.11 -2.34 -16.85
C ILE A 24 2.55 -2.73 -16.50
N THR A 25 3.37 -3.05 -17.50
CA THR A 25 4.82 -3.10 -17.32
C THR A 25 5.36 -1.67 -17.36
N PRO A 26 5.80 -1.09 -16.23
CA PRO A 26 6.25 0.29 -16.20
C PRO A 26 7.49 0.47 -17.09
N ARG A 27 7.55 1.58 -17.83
CA ARG A 27 8.79 1.98 -18.50
C ARG A 27 9.91 2.09 -17.47
N ARG A 28 11.10 1.63 -17.81
CA ARG A 28 12.28 1.74 -16.93
C ARG A 28 12.45 3.18 -16.46
N GLY A 29 12.74 3.37 -15.18
CA GLY A 29 12.90 4.68 -14.55
C GLY A 29 11.61 5.35 -14.06
N THR A 30 10.42 4.82 -14.36
CA THR A 30 9.15 5.41 -13.89
C THR A 30 8.72 4.96 -12.49
N PHE A 31 9.33 3.88 -11.98
CA PHE A 31 9.11 3.35 -10.64
C PHE A 31 10.45 2.90 -10.04
N LEU A 32 10.94 3.63 -9.03
CA LEU A 32 12.30 3.52 -8.50
C LEU A 32 12.33 3.04 -7.03
N ALA A 33 11.49 2.06 -6.67
CA ALA A 33 11.37 1.58 -5.30
C ALA A 33 12.62 0.88 -4.74
N TRP A 34 13.53 0.41 -5.60
CA TRP A 34 14.77 -0.27 -5.23
C TRP A 34 16.01 0.36 -5.89
N ALA A 35 15.93 1.65 -6.23
CA ALA A 35 16.85 2.33 -7.14
C ALA A 35 16.82 1.74 -8.58
N ASP A 36 17.83 2.05 -9.40
CA ASP A 36 17.96 1.57 -10.78
C ASP A 36 19.45 1.42 -11.16
N SER A 37 19.69 0.66 -12.23
CA SER A 37 21.01 0.48 -12.85
C SER A 37 22.02 -0.17 -11.91
N VAL A 38 23.27 0.28 -11.94
CA VAL A 38 24.38 -0.22 -11.10
C VAL A 38 24.17 -0.05 -9.59
N ARG A 39 23.11 0.66 -9.18
CA ARG A 39 22.72 0.85 -7.78
C ARG A 39 21.42 0.13 -7.41
N ASP A 40 20.87 -0.71 -8.30
CA ASP A 40 19.66 -1.49 -8.01
C ASP A 40 19.89 -2.38 -6.78
N CYS A 41 18.86 -2.50 -5.93
CA CYS A 41 18.98 -3.26 -4.70
C CYS A 41 19.24 -4.75 -5.00
N PRO A 42 20.32 -5.36 -4.48
CA PRO A 42 20.60 -6.78 -4.73
C PRO A 42 19.51 -7.69 -4.15
N GLY A 43 18.78 -7.23 -3.12
CA GLY A 43 17.67 -7.95 -2.48
C GLY A 43 16.30 -7.75 -3.14
N LYS A 44 16.21 -7.05 -4.28
CA LYS A 44 14.93 -6.66 -4.91
C LYS A 44 13.94 -7.81 -5.11
N LYS A 45 14.39 -8.93 -5.68
CA LYS A 45 13.51 -10.08 -5.93
C LYS A 45 13.00 -10.71 -4.63
N PHE A 46 13.87 -10.79 -3.61
CA PHE A 46 13.49 -11.31 -2.30
C PHE A 46 12.47 -10.38 -1.62
N ALA A 47 12.76 -9.08 -1.57
CA ALA A 47 11.89 -8.07 -0.96
C ALA A 47 10.51 -8.00 -1.64
N GLN A 48 10.44 -8.18 -2.96
CA GLN A 48 9.16 -8.25 -3.69
C GLN A 48 8.31 -9.43 -3.25
N VAL A 49 8.90 -10.63 -3.18
CA VAL A 49 8.20 -11.83 -2.75
C VAL A 49 7.76 -11.70 -1.29
N GLU A 50 8.64 -11.23 -0.42
CA GLU A 50 8.36 -11.04 1.00
C GLU A 50 7.22 -10.04 1.25
N ALA A 51 7.25 -8.88 0.58
CA ALA A 51 6.19 -7.87 0.71
C ALA A 51 4.82 -8.42 0.27
N VAL A 52 4.77 -9.10 -0.89
CA VAL A 52 3.52 -9.68 -1.41
C VAL A 52 3.03 -10.80 -0.51
N ALA A 53 3.91 -11.71 -0.07
CA ALA A 53 3.56 -12.82 0.80
C ALA A 53 3.05 -12.32 2.16
N THR A 54 3.69 -11.30 2.74
CA THR A 54 3.29 -10.71 4.03
C THR A 54 1.91 -10.08 3.94
N ILE A 55 1.65 -9.26 2.92
CA ILE A 55 0.34 -8.65 2.70
C ILE A 55 -0.73 -9.72 2.48
N ALA A 56 -0.47 -10.70 1.60
CA ALA A 56 -1.41 -11.77 1.32
C ALA A 56 -1.73 -12.61 2.57
N ALA A 57 -0.71 -12.96 3.36
CA ALA A 57 -0.88 -13.75 4.58
C ALA A 57 -1.66 -12.99 5.66
N LEU A 58 -1.34 -11.71 5.89
CA LEU A 58 -2.05 -10.87 6.85
C LEU A 58 -3.53 -10.70 6.48
N PHE A 59 -3.81 -10.29 5.24
CA PHE A 59 -5.17 -10.00 4.79
C PHE A 59 -5.99 -11.23 4.40
N LYS A 60 -5.40 -12.43 4.44
CA LYS A 60 -6.13 -13.69 4.28
C LYS A 60 -7.17 -13.87 5.39
N ASP A 61 -6.71 -13.70 6.64
CA ASP A 61 -7.50 -14.01 7.84
C ASP A 61 -7.83 -12.78 8.69
N TRP A 62 -7.20 -11.62 8.42
CA TRP A 62 -7.39 -10.40 9.21
C TRP A 62 -7.86 -9.22 8.36
N ARG A 63 -8.56 -8.30 9.01
CA ARG A 63 -8.96 -7.00 8.47
C ARG A 63 -8.49 -5.89 9.41
N VAL A 64 -8.08 -4.78 8.80
CA VAL A 64 -7.67 -3.58 9.51
C VAL A 64 -8.78 -2.54 9.48
N TYR A 65 -9.03 -1.89 10.62
CA TYR A 65 -10.03 -0.83 10.77
C TYR A 65 -9.41 0.37 11.48
N PRO A 66 -9.85 1.61 11.20
CA PRO A 66 -9.48 2.75 12.04
C PRO A 66 -10.16 2.63 13.40
N VAL A 67 -9.49 3.05 14.46
CA VAL A 67 -10.09 3.20 15.78
C VAL A 67 -10.99 4.43 15.76
N THR A 68 -12.28 4.26 16.06
CA THR A 68 -13.29 5.33 16.08
C THR A 68 -13.41 5.96 17.47
N ASN A 69 -13.51 7.28 17.52
CA ASN A 69 -13.85 8.01 18.74
C ASN A 69 -15.38 7.99 19.01
N PRO A 70 -15.83 8.26 20.24
CA PRO A 70 -17.26 8.36 20.54
C PRO A 70 -17.96 9.40 19.65
N GLY A 71 -18.99 8.96 18.91
CA GLY A 71 -19.75 9.81 17.98
C GLY A 71 -19.07 10.08 16.62
N GLU A 72 -17.88 9.52 16.37
CA GLU A 72 -17.17 9.67 15.09
C GLU A 72 -17.67 8.64 14.06
N SER A 73 -17.92 9.08 12.82
CA SER A 73 -18.24 8.15 11.73
C SER A 73 -17.00 7.38 11.27
N LEU A 74 -17.20 6.25 10.61
CA LEU A 74 -16.10 5.45 10.07
C LEU A 74 -15.28 6.23 9.05
N GLU A 75 -15.93 7.00 8.17
CA GLU A 75 -15.29 7.83 7.16
C GLU A 75 -14.44 8.94 7.78
N ALA A 76 -14.95 9.57 8.85
CA ALA A 76 -14.20 10.58 9.59
C ALA A 76 -12.95 9.97 10.25
N ALA A 77 -13.08 8.79 10.86
CA ALA A 77 -11.95 8.07 11.45
C ALA A 77 -10.91 7.66 10.39
N GLN A 78 -11.36 7.20 9.20
CA GLN A 78 -10.46 6.89 8.07
C GLN A 78 -9.71 8.14 7.61
N LYS A 79 -10.40 9.27 7.46
CA LYS A 79 -9.78 10.53 7.06
C LYS A 79 -8.72 10.95 8.08
N ARG A 80 -9.04 10.90 9.38
CA ARG A 80 -8.08 11.22 10.46
C ARG A 80 -6.83 10.34 10.43
N VAL A 81 -6.96 9.04 10.15
CA VAL A 81 -5.81 8.15 9.96
C VAL A 81 -4.97 8.58 8.75
N LEU A 82 -5.60 8.93 7.64
CA LEU A 82 -4.88 9.38 6.43
C LEU A 82 -4.17 10.71 6.67
N ASP A 83 -4.82 11.65 7.37
CA ASP A 83 -4.24 12.94 7.75
C ASP A 83 -3.02 12.71 8.67
N PHE A 84 -3.14 11.83 9.68
CA PHE A 84 -2.01 11.42 10.53
C PHE A 84 -0.85 10.86 9.71
N ILE A 85 -1.10 9.97 8.74
CA ILE A 85 -0.05 9.41 7.90
C ILE A 85 0.66 10.52 7.11
N VAL A 86 -0.06 11.51 6.60
CA VAL A 86 0.55 12.62 5.85
C VAL A 86 1.41 13.50 6.76
N GLU A 87 0.92 13.82 7.94
CA GLU A 87 1.59 14.71 8.90
C GLU A 87 2.81 14.05 9.57
N ASP A 88 2.72 12.76 9.86
CA ASP A 88 3.75 12.00 10.57
C ASP A 88 4.71 11.25 9.62
N THR A 89 4.56 11.43 8.30
CA THR A 89 5.53 10.92 7.32
C THR A 89 6.70 11.89 7.18
N GLY A 90 7.91 11.37 7.31
CA GLY A 90 9.14 12.14 7.15
C GLY A 90 10.22 11.36 6.39
N MET A 91 11.32 12.04 6.10
CA MET A 91 12.49 11.44 5.48
C MET A 91 13.62 11.41 6.51
N VAL A 92 14.07 10.21 6.88
CA VAL A 92 15.28 10.00 7.69
C VAL A 92 16.37 9.43 6.78
N LEU A 93 16.20 8.18 6.34
CA LEU A 93 16.98 7.54 5.27
C LEU A 93 16.09 7.27 4.05
N LEU A 94 14.87 6.82 4.30
CA LEU A 94 13.80 6.63 3.33
C LEU A 94 12.57 7.43 3.80
N VAL A 95 11.60 7.60 2.89
CA VAL A 95 10.26 8.06 3.27
C VAL A 95 9.64 7.00 4.17
N GLN A 96 9.33 7.36 5.40
CA GLN A 96 8.75 6.47 6.39
C GLN A 96 7.78 7.21 7.30
N LEU A 97 6.88 6.46 7.92
CA LEU A 97 6.07 6.95 9.03
C LEU A 97 6.99 7.05 10.26
N LEU A 98 7.05 8.22 10.90
CA LEU A 98 7.99 8.48 11.99
C LEU A 98 7.59 7.75 13.27
N HIS A 99 6.29 7.64 13.53
CA HIS A 99 5.71 7.05 14.74
C HIS A 99 4.57 6.08 14.37
N PRO A 100 4.86 4.95 13.71
CA PRO A 100 3.84 4.00 13.26
C PRO A 100 2.99 3.41 14.39
N GLU A 101 3.53 3.32 15.61
CA GLU A 101 2.84 2.85 16.82
C GLU A 101 1.70 3.77 17.27
N ARG A 102 1.71 5.04 16.84
CA ARG A 102 0.65 6.02 17.14
C ARG A 102 -0.50 6.01 16.13
N CYS A 103 -0.36 5.26 15.03
CA CYS A 103 -1.39 5.18 14.00
C CYS A 103 -2.63 4.45 14.57
N PRO A 104 -3.81 5.09 14.62
CA PRO A 104 -4.96 4.54 15.34
C PRO A 104 -5.68 3.48 14.49
N LEU A 105 -5.08 2.30 14.40
CA LEU A 105 -5.56 1.13 13.66
C LEU A 105 -5.80 -0.06 14.61
N VAL A 106 -6.80 -0.88 14.29
CA VAL A 106 -7.10 -2.12 15.00
C VAL A 106 -7.26 -3.27 14.01
N TRP A 107 -6.68 -4.42 14.35
CA TRP A 107 -6.80 -5.66 13.58
C TRP A 107 -7.92 -6.53 14.15
N ARG A 108 -8.78 -7.05 13.28
CA ARG A 108 -9.85 -7.98 13.63
C ARG A 108 -9.79 -9.19 12.72
N LYS A 109 -10.00 -10.38 13.26
CA LYS A 109 -10.08 -11.61 12.47
C LYS A 109 -11.35 -11.55 11.59
N ARG A 110 -11.22 -12.04 10.35
CA ARG A 110 -12.31 -12.11 9.37
C ARG A 110 -13.39 -13.11 9.80
#